data_AF-A0A417FNU6-F1
#
_entry.id   AF-A0A417FNU6-F1
#
_cell.length_a   1.000
_cell.length_b   1.000
_cell.length_c   1.000
_cell.angle_alpha   90.00
_cell.angle_beta   90.00
_cell.angle_gamma   90.00
#
_symmetry.space_group_name_H-M   'P 1'
#
loop_
_entity.id
_entity.type
_entity.pdbx_description
1 polymer ?
#
loop_
_entity_poly.entity_id
_entity_poly.type
_entity_poly.pdbx_seq_one_letter_code
_entity_poly.pdbx_strand_id
1 'polypeptide(L)'
;MKQVKIYQLDVTKFEDPQCFQKHYAMLSKGRQKKIDAYRVDNAKRLSLGAGVLLERGLREYNICECDVKIKTGENGKPYLEEYPEIHFNLSHSGNMVFAVFSDREVGCDIEEIGKPQEKLAERFFCPEEYEHLMKIEDEHKRCEEFYRLWTLKESFMKVTGLGMKLPLDSFCFQLGEHVEIRQHINKEEYDFQELEITDKKGTKYKAAICLCVKK
;
A
#
# COMPACT_ATOMS: atom_id res chain seq x y z
N MET A 1 -15.14 -18.12 -4.00
CA MET A 1 -14.14 -17.41 -3.18
C MET A 1 -13.98 -16.04 -3.79
N LYS A 2 -14.13 -14.95 -3.02
CA LYS A 2 -14.04 -13.61 -3.62
C LYS A 2 -12.57 -13.28 -3.79
N GLN A 3 -12.16 -13.26 -5.05
CA GLN A 3 -10.81 -12.96 -5.53
C GLN A 3 -10.31 -11.61 -4.98
N VAL A 4 -9.00 -11.52 -4.72
CA VAL A 4 -8.30 -10.27 -4.39
C VAL A 4 -8.60 -9.23 -5.47
N LYS A 5 -9.13 -8.08 -5.08
CA LYS A 5 -9.45 -6.98 -6.00
C LYS A 5 -8.44 -5.87 -5.83
N ILE A 6 -7.81 -5.50 -6.93
CA ILE A 6 -6.75 -4.50 -6.98
C ILE A 6 -7.25 -3.28 -7.73
N TYR A 7 -7.07 -2.11 -7.15
CA TYR A 7 -7.41 -0.83 -7.75
C TYR A 7 -6.21 0.11 -7.71
N GLN A 8 -6.05 0.89 -8.77
CA GLN A 8 -5.00 1.90 -8.86
C GLN A 8 -5.55 3.18 -9.49
N LEU A 9 -5.01 4.32 -9.10
CA LEU A 9 -5.44 5.62 -9.58
C LEU A 9 -4.27 6.59 -9.69
N ASP A 10 -4.02 7.07 -10.90
CA ASP A 10 -3.18 8.23 -11.14
C ASP A 10 -3.96 9.52 -10.81
N VAL A 11 -3.53 10.25 -9.79
CA VAL A 11 -4.22 11.43 -9.28
C VAL A 11 -3.91 12.72 -10.05
N THR A 12 -3.07 12.65 -11.09
CA THR A 12 -2.88 13.79 -12.02
C THR A 12 -4.19 14.18 -12.72
N LYS A 13 -5.15 13.26 -12.86
CA LYS A 13 -6.50 13.58 -13.35
C LYS A 13 -7.25 14.60 -12.48
N PHE A 14 -6.85 14.76 -11.21
CA PHE A 14 -7.45 15.72 -10.28
C PHE A 14 -6.70 17.06 -10.28
N GLU A 15 -5.76 17.28 -11.20
CA GLU A 15 -5.26 18.62 -11.54
C GLU A 15 -6.35 19.46 -12.21
N ASP A 16 -7.33 18.81 -12.87
CA ASP A 16 -8.58 19.45 -13.28
C ASP A 16 -9.47 19.73 -12.05
N PRO A 17 -9.73 21.01 -11.72
CA PRO A 17 -10.54 21.37 -10.56
C PRO A 17 -11.99 20.87 -10.64
N GLN A 18 -12.56 20.74 -11.84
CA GLN A 18 -13.92 20.23 -12.00
C GLN A 18 -13.97 18.74 -11.66
N CYS A 19 -12.99 17.98 -12.17
CA CYS A 19 -12.82 16.56 -11.82
C CYS A 19 -12.57 16.37 -10.32
N PHE A 20 -11.71 17.19 -9.70
CA PHE A 20 -11.47 17.18 -8.26
C PHE A 20 -12.79 17.40 -7.48
N GLN A 21 -13.48 18.50 -7.77
CA GLN A 21 -14.68 18.89 -7.02
C GLN A 21 -15.80 17.86 -7.14
N LYS A 22 -15.99 17.28 -8.33
CA LYS A 22 -16.98 16.22 -8.56
C LYS A 22 -16.73 15.01 -7.64
N HIS A 23 -15.48 14.56 -7.51
CA HIS A 23 -15.17 13.39 -6.69
C HIS A 23 -15.15 13.74 -5.19
N TYR A 24 -14.66 14.93 -4.84
CA TYR A 24 -14.67 15.42 -3.46
C TYR A 24 -16.09 15.45 -2.87
N ALA A 25 -17.07 15.94 -3.65
CA ALA A 25 -18.45 16.08 -3.19
C ALA A 25 -19.16 14.74 -2.90
N MET A 26 -18.69 13.62 -3.46
CA MET A 26 -19.29 12.30 -3.27
C MET A 26 -18.81 11.59 -1.99
N LEU A 27 -17.70 12.04 -1.40
CA LEU A 27 -17.07 11.37 -0.27
C LEU A 27 -17.63 11.85 1.08
N SER A 28 -17.47 11.03 2.11
CA SER A 28 -17.89 11.32 3.47
C SER A 28 -17.34 12.64 3.99
N LYS A 29 -18.06 13.27 4.94
CA LYS A 29 -17.57 14.49 5.61
C LYS A 29 -16.26 14.26 6.36
N GLY A 30 -16.03 13.05 6.86
CA GLY A 30 -14.75 12.67 7.48
C GLY A 30 -13.60 12.72 6.47
N ARG A 31 -13.81 12.15 5.28
CA ARG A 31 -12.83 12.19 4.20
C ARG A 31 -12.60 13.60 3.67
N GLN A 32 -13.65 14.38 3.45
CA GLN A 32 -13.57 15.79 3.04
C GLN A 32 -12.70 16.59 4.02
N LYS A 33 -12.96 16.50 5.34
CA LYS A 33 -12.13 17.13 6.37
C LYS A 33 -10.67 16.70 6.32
N LYS A 34 -10.39 15.41 6.08
CA LYS A 34 -9.01 14.91 5.94
C LYS A 34 -8.32 15.51 4.72
N ILE A 35 -9.02 15.62 3.59
CA ILE A 35 -8.50 16.26 2.37
C ILE A 35 -8.17 17.73 2.66
N ASP A 36 -9.10 18.47 3.27
CA ASP A 36 -8.95 19.91 3.54
C ASP A 36 -7.83 20.23 4.53
N ALA A 37 -7.46 19.29 5.40
CA ALA A 37 -6.38 19.44 6.36
C ALA A 37 -4.98 19.46 5.71
N TYR A 38 -4.82 18.92 4.50
CA TYR A 38 -3.53 18.96 3.79
C TYR A 38 -3.27 20.35 3.21
N ARG A 39 -2.03 20.83 3.33
CA ARG A 39 -1.61 22.11 2.73
C ARG A 39 -1.12 21.97 1.29
N VAL A 40 -0.49 20.84 0.98
CA VAL A 40 0.10 20.56 -0.34
C VAL A 40 -0.96 19.97 -1.27
N ASP A 41 -1.12 20.55 -2.46
CA ASP A 41 -2.16 20.13 -3.40
C ASP A 41 -2.02 18.68 -3.87
N ASN A 42 -0.78 18.18 -4.05
CA ASN A 42 -0.61 16.76 -4.35
C ASN A 42 -1.10 15.86 -3.22
N ALA A 43 -0.85 16.21 -1.96
CA ALA A 43 -1.34 15.44 -0.81
C ALA A 43 -2.88 15.46 -0.72
N LYS A 44 -3.52 16.59 -1.07
CA LYS A 44 -5.00 16.66 -1.22
C LYS A 44 -5.49 15.68 -2.29
N ARG A 45 -4.85 15.67 -3.46
CA ARG A 45 -5.19 14.77 -4.58
C ARG A 45 -5.00 13.29 -4.23
N LEU A 46 -3.92 12.92 -3.54
CA LEU A 46 -3.69 11.56 -3.04
C LEU A 46 -4.76 11.15 -2.01
N SER A 47 -5.10 12.04 -1.07
CA SER A 47 -6.15 11.78 -0.07
C SER A 47 -7.54 11.62 -0.71
N LEU A 48 -7.84 12.43 -1.73
CA LEU A 48 -9.03 12.31 -2.57
C LEU A 48 -9.03 10.97 -3.32
N GLY A 49 -7.92 10.63 -3.98
CA GLY A 49 -7.78 9.37 -4.72
C GLY A 49 -7.96 8.14 -3.84
N ALA A 50 -7.42 8.15 -2.62
CA ALA A 50 -7.65 7.09 -1.63
C ALA A 50 -9.13 6.98 -1.23
N GLY A 51 -9.84 8.10 -1.11
CA GLY A 51 -11.29 8.08 -0.89
C GLY A 51 -12.06 7.50 -2.09
N VAL A 52 -11.67 7.87 -3.32
CA VAL A 52 -12.30 7.37 -4.55
C VAL A 52 -12.08 5.87 -4.73
N LEU A 53 -10.88 5.35 -4.47
CA LEU A 53 -10.63 3.91 -4.55
C LEU A 53 -11.34 3.14 -3.45
N LEU A 54 -11.45 3.70 -2.24
CA LEU A 54 -12.22 3.12 -1.15
C LEU A 54 -13.71 3.03 -1.50
N GLU A 55 -14.32 4.11 -1.98
CA GLU A 55 -15.69 4.13 -2.50
C GLU A 55 -15.88 3.08 -3.61
N ARG A 56 -14.95 3.03 -4.58
CA ARG A 56 -15.04 2.05 -5.67
C ARG A 56 -15.01 0.61 -5.17
N GLY A 57 -14.13 0.28 -4.23
CA GLY A 57 -14.05 -1.07 -3.68
C GLY A 57 -15.25 -1.44 -2.81
N LEU A 58 -15.76 -0.51 -2.00
CA LEU A 58 -16.96 -0.72 -1.16
C LEU A 58 -18.22 -0.95 -2.00
N ARG A 59 -18.33 -0.29 -3.15
CA ARG A 59 -19.49 -0.47 -4.06
C ARG A 59 -19.65 -1.91 -4.56
N GLU A 60 -18.58 -2.68 -4.64
CA GLU A 60 -18.64 -4.12 -4.98
C GLU A 60 -19.38 -4.96 -3.93
N TYR A 61 -19.53 -4.42 -2.72
CA TYR A 61 -20.26 -5.00 -1.61
C TYR A 61 -21.61 -4.29 -1.38
N ASN A 62 -22.03 -3.43 -2.31
CA ASN A 62 -23.20 -2.56 -2.19
C ASN A 62 -23.14 -1.58 -1.00
N ILE A 63 -21.93 -1.19 -0.60
CA ILE A 63 -21.69 -0.24 0.49
C ILE A 63 -21.23 1.11 -0.10
N CYS A 64 -21.71 2.22 0.44
CA CYS A 64 -21.14 3.56 0.18
C CYS A 64 -20.09 3.89 1.25
N GLU A 65 -18.96 4.49 0.85
CA GLU A 65 -17.98 5.07 1.78
C GLU A 65 -18.62 6.13 2.69
N CYS A 66 -19.66 6.80 2.19
CA CYS A 66 -20.44 7.78 2.92
C CYS A 66 -21.33 7.19 4.03
N ASP A 67 -21.72 5.92 3.91
CA ASP A 67 -22.71 5.26 4.77
C ASP A 67 -22.06 4.25 5.75
N VAL A 68 -20.74 4.09 5.69
CA VAL A 68 -20.01 3.13 6.53
C VAL A 68 -19.08 3.82 7.52
N LYS A 69 -19.03 3.28 8.75
CA LYS A 69 -18.10 3.75 9.77
C LYS A 69 -16.77 3.02 9.66
N ILE A 70 -15.76 3.72 9.14
CA ILE A 70 -14.38 3.24 9.14
C ILE A 70 -13.76 3.54 10.51
N LYS A 71 -13.32 2.50 11.20
CA LYS A 71 -12.56 2.60 12.44
C LYS A 71 -11.08 2.43 12.18
N THR A 72 -10.27 2.86 13.16
CA THR A 72 -8.83 2.73 13.14
C THR A 72 -8.43 1.75 14.24
N GLY A 73 -7.70 0.68 13.88
CA GLY A 73 -7.15 -0.27 14.84
C GLY A 73 -6.00 0.33 15.65
N GLU A 74 -5.48 -0.44 16.62
CA GLU A 74 -4.50 0.03 17.61
C GLU A 74 -3.24 0.68 17.00
N ASN A 75 -2.84 0.30 15.78
CA ASN A 75 -1.66 0.84 15.11
C ASN A 75 -1.99 1.61 13.82
N GLY A 76 -3.20 2.17 13.70
CA GLY A 76 -3.53 3.07 12.60
C GLY A 76 -4.17 2.39 11.37
N LYS A 77 -4.26 1.06 11.34
CA LYS A 77 -4.86 0.32 10.21
C LYS A 77 -6.38 0.53 10.19
N PRO A 78 -6.96 1.04 9.08
CA PRO A 78 -8.40 1.22 8.99
C PRO A 78 -9.12 -0.13 8.78
N TYR A 79 -10.32 -0.28 9.35
CA TYR A 79 -11.18 -1.46 9.19
C TYR A 79 -12.67 -1.09 9.26
N LEU A 80 -13.53 -2.00 8.79
CA LEU A 80 -14.99 -1.86 8.86
C LEU A 80 -15.53 -2.74 9.99
N GLU A 81 -15.94 -2.12 11.11
CA GLU A 81 -16.46 -2.88 12.26
C GLU A 81 -17.75 -3.65 11.93
N GLU A 82 -18.62 -3.05 11.13
CA GLU A 82 -19.91 -3.65 10.74
C GLU A 82 -19.77 -4.71 9.63
N TYR A 83 -18.61 -4.79 8.99
CA TYR A 83 -18.32 -5.70 7.88
C TYR A 83 -16.94 -6.37 8.07
N PRO A 84 -16.76 -7.18 9.14
CA PRO A 84 -15.46 -7.74 9.53
C PRO A 84 -14.88 -8.72 8.52
N GLU A 85 -15.67 -9.20 7.55
CA GLU A 85 -15.25 -10.05 6.45
C GLU A 85 -14.62 -9.27 5.28
N ILE A 86 -14.76 -7.94 5.26
CA ILE A 86 -14.22 -7.08 4.20
C ILE A 86 -12.91 -6.48 4.70
N HIS A 87 -11.81 -7.04 4.21
CA HIS A 87 -10.48 -6.53 4.49
C HIS A 87 -10.03 -5.62 3.35
N PHE A 88 -9.39 -4.51 3.69
CA PHE A 88 -8.82 -3.62 2.70
C PHE A 88 -7.52 -2.97 3.19
N ASN A 89 -6.70 -2.55 2.24
CA ASN A 89 -5.54 -1.73 2.51
C ASN A 89 -5.35 -0.68 1.42
N LEU A 90 -4.75 0.46 1.79
CA LEU A 90 -4.54 1.60 0.92
C LEU A 90 -3.07 2.01 1.05
N SER A 91 -2.42 2.30 -0.07
CA SER A 91 -1.12 2.96 -0.11
C SER A 91 -1.09 4.01 -1.21
N HIS A 92 -0.13 4.93 -1.14
CA HIS A 92 0.06 5.93 -2.17
C HIS A 92 1.51 6.43 -2.19
N SER A 93 2.04 6.70 -3.37
CA SER A 93 3.36 7.29 -3.56
C SER A 93 3.39 8.06 -4.87
N GLY A 94 4.19 9.12 -4.96
CA GLY A 94 4.22 10.01 -6.12
C GLY A 94 2.85 10.56 -6.49
N ASN A 95 2.36 10.17 -7.67
CA ASN A 95 1.02 10.50 -8.18
C ASN A 95 0.05 9.29 -8.15
N MET A 96 0.45 8.16 -7.58
CA MET A 96 -0.33 6.93 -7.61
C MET A 96 -0.96 6.63 -6.25
N VAL A 97 -2.21 6.21 -6.29
CA VAL A 97 -2.91 5.59 -5.16
C VAL A 97 -3.20 4.14 -5.52
N PHE A 98 -3.00 3.25 -4.55
CA PHE A 98 -3.18 1.82 -4.66
C PHE A 98 -4.11 1.33 -3.56
N ALA A 99 -5.06 0.47 -3.92
CA ALA A 99 -6.02 -0.10 -2.98
C ALA A 99 -6.23 -1.58 -3.27
N VAL A 100 -6.28 -2.39 -2.21
CA VAL A 100 -6.57 -3.82 -2.31
C VAL A 100 -7.71 -4.17 -1.38
N PHE A 101 -8.65 -4.98 -1.88
CA PHE A 101 -9.75 -5.56 -1.12
C PHE A 101 -9.68 -7.08 -1.19
N SER A 102 -9.98 -7.75 -0.08
CA SER A 102 -9.87 -9.20 0.06
C SER A 102 -10.88 -9.73 1.08
N ASP A 103 -11.17 -11.04 1.00
CA ASP A 103 -11.89 -11.79 2.03
C ASP A 103 -10.97 -12.30 3.16
N ARG A 104 -9.68 -11.93 3.11
CA ARG A 104 -8.64 -12.23 4.11
C ARG A 104 -7.85 -10.99 4.46
N GLU A 105 -7.18 -11.02 5.60
CA GLU A 105 -6.31 -9.93 6.03
C GLU A 105 -5.29 -9.59 4.93
N VAL A 106 -5.24 -8.31 4.55
CA VAL A 106 -4.42 -7.84 3.44
C VAL A 106 -3.62 -6.60 3.83
N GLY A 107 -2.41 -6.50 3.32
CA GLY A 107 -1.58 -5.31 3.32
C GLY A 107 -1.10 -5.02 1.90
N CYS A 108 -0.94 -3.75 1.55
CA CYS A 108 -0.40 -3.38 0.25
C CYS A 108 0.49 -2.15 0.36
N ASP A 109 1.45 -2.07 -0.53
CA ASP A 109 2.30 -0.90 -0.66
C ASP A 109 2.61 -0.55 -2.11
N ILE A 110 2.91 0.72 -2.37
CA ILE A 110 3.33 1.25 -3.66
C ILE A 110 4.35 2.34 -3.43
N GLU A 111 5.46 2.31 -4.17
CA GLU A 111 6.50 3.34 -4.10
C GLU A 111 6.98 3.77 -5.49
N GLU A 112 7.11 5.09 -5.67
CA GLU A 112 7.76 5.69 -6.83
C GLU A 112 9.24 5.32 -6.84
N ILE A 113 9.72 4.78 -7.97
CA ILE A 113 11.14 4.45 -8.11
C ILE A 113 11.93 5.75 -8.28
N GLY A 114 12.52 6.20 -7.20
CA GLY A 114 13.36 7.39 -7.14
C GLY A 114 14.86 7.09 -7.22
N LYS A 115 15.61 7.80 -6.40
CA LYS A 115 17.07 7.61 -6.26
C LYS A 115 17.39 6.43 -5.35
N PRO A 116 18.57 5.79 -5.50
CA PRO A 116 19.04 4.77 -4.58
C PRO A 116 18.98 5.23 -3.12
N GLN A 117 18.52 4.34 -2.23
CA GLN A 117 18.30 4.61 -0.80
C GLN A 117 19.15 3.68 0.08
N GLU A 118 20.44 3.55 -0.22
CA GLU A 118 21.33 2.58 0.44
C GLU A 118 21.38 2.74 1.96
N LYS A 119 21.32 3.97 2.47
CA LYS A 119 21.30 4.24 3.92
C LYS A 119 20.01 3.76 4.60
N LEU A 120 18.89 3.74 3.89
CA LEU A 120 17.65 3.16 4.41
C LEU A 120 17.76 1.64 4.42
N ALA A 121 18.32 1.04 3.37
CA ALA A 121 18.58 -0.39 3.32
C ALA A 121 19.49 -0.83 4.48
N GLU A 122 20.61 -0.14 4.69
CA GLU A 122 21.56 -0.43 5.78
C GLU A 122 20.90 -0.37 7.16
N ARG A 123 19.96 0.56 7.35
CA ARG A 123 19.30 0.78 8.64
C ARG A 123 18.13 -0.16 8.91
N PHE A 124 17.39 -0.54 7.88
CA PHE A 124 16.09 -1.18 8.04
C PHE A 124 16.00 -2.58 7.45
N PHE A 125 16.89 -2.97 6.55
CA PHE A 125 16.87 -4.32 6.00
C PHE A 125 17.65 -5.25 6.91
N CYS A 126 17.29 -6.53 6.89
CA CYS A 126 18.10 -7.51 7.59
C CYS A 126 19.45 -7.70 6.86
N PRO A 127 20.50 -8.18 7.56
CA PRO A 127 21.84 -8.27 6.99
C PRO A 127 21.88 -8.99 5.63
N GLU A 128 21.13 -10.09 5.49
CA GLU A 128 21.12 -10.88 4.27
C GLU A 128 20.51 -10.14 3.06
N GLU A 129 19.45 -9.35 3.29
CA GLU A 129 18.82 -8.52 2.24
C GLU A 129 19.73 -7.35 1.84
N TYR A 130 20.39 -6.72 2.82
CA TYR A 130 21.34 -5.65 2.55
C TYR A 130 22.55 -6.17 1.75
N GLU A 131 23.12 -7.31 2.16
CA GLU A 131 24.21 -7.96 1.43
C GLU A 131 23.80 -8.35 0.00
N HIS A 132 22.59 -8.88 -0.19
CA HIS A 132 22.03 -9.16 -1.52
C HIS A 132 21.98 -7.89 -2.38
N LEU A 133 21.45 -6.80 -1.82
CA LEU A 133 21.35 -5.52 -2.51
C LEU A 133 22.73 -4.99 -2.92
N MET A 134 23.74 -5.10 -2.05
CA MET A 134 25.09 -4.60 -2.31
C MET A 134 25.87 -5.44 -3.33
N LYS A 135 25.46 -6.69 -3.60
CA LYS A 135 26.05 -7.52 -4.67
C LYS A 135 25.61 -7.10 -6.08
N ILE A 136 24.57 -6.28 -6.20
CA ILE A 136 24.10 -5.77 -7.49
C ILE A 136 24.97 -4.58 -7.91
N GLU A 137 25.85 -4.80 -8.90
CA GLU A 137 26.79 -3.78 -9.40
C GLU A 137 26.09 -2.66 -10.17
N ASP A 138 25.02 -2.98 -10.91
CA ASP A 138 24.25 -2.03 -11.68
C ASP A 138 23.37 -1.18 -10.74
N GLU A 139 23.66 0.11 -10.63
CA GLU A 139 22.99 1.04 -9.71
C GLU A 139 21.47 1.13 -9.97
N HIS A 140 21.05 1.05 -11.24
CA HIS A 140 19.63 1.12 -11.58
C HIS A 140 18.90 -0.15 -11.12
N LYS A 141 19.45 -1.33 -11.41
CA LYS A 141 18.89 -2.61 -10.93
C LYS A 141 18.88 -2.69 -9.41
N ARG A 142 19.94 -2.19 -8.76
CA ARG A 142 20.02 -2.11 -7.30
C ARG A 142 18.93 -1.20 -6.74
N CYS A 143 18.67 -0.06 -7.38
CA CYS A 143 17.58 0.82 -7.00
C CYS A 143 16.20 0.13 -7.14
N GLU A 144 15.94 -0.55 -8.25
CA GLU A 144 14.69 -1.28 -8.45
C GLU A 144 14.50 -2.40 -7.41
N GLU A 145 15.56 -3.13 -7.07
CA GLU A 145 15.52 -4.19 -6.05
C GLU A 145 15.31 -3.62 -4.63
N PHE A 146 15.85 -2.43 -4.34
CA PHE A 146 15.56 -1.73 -3.09
C PHE A 146 14.06 -1.45 -2.94
N TYR A 147 13.43 -0.82 -3.94
CA TYR A 147 11.99 -0.49 -3.87
C TYR A 147 11.11 -1.74 -3.90
N ARG A 148 11.56 -2.81 -4.56
CA ARG A 148 10.94 -4.13 -4.49
C ARG A 148 10.91 -4.66 -3.04
N LEU A 149 12.06 -4.74 -2.38
CA LEU A 149 12.16 -5.16 -0.98
C LEU A 149 11.38 -4.23 -0.04
N TRP A 150 11.47 -2.92 -0.26
CA TRP A 150 10.78 -1.93 0.56
C TRP A 150 9.27 -2.13 0.54
N THR A 151 8.67 -2.25 -0.65
CA THR A 151 7.23 -2.45 -0.81
C THR A 151 6.78 -3.80 -0.24
N LEU A 152 7.57 -4.87 -0.40
CA LEU A 152 7.32 -6.16 0.24
C LEU A 152 7.26 -6.03 1.77
N LYS A 153 8.26 -5.38 2.37
CA LYS A 153 8.31 -5.15 3.82
C LYS A 153 7.15 -4.31 4.34
N GLU A 154 6.86 -3.18 3.71
CA GLU A 154 5.74 -2.31 4.10
C GLU A 154 4.39 -3.02 3.93
N SER A 155 4.21 -3.80 2.85
CA SER A 155 2.98 -4.59 2.65
C SER A 155 2.78 -5.62 3.77
N PHE A 156 3.86 -6.26 4.23
CA PHE A 156 3.82 -7.20 5.35
C PHE A 156 3.54 -6.51 6.70
N MET A 157 4.19 -5.38 6.97
CA MET A 157 3.89 -4.58 8.17
C MET A 157 2.42 -4.13 8.19
N LYS A 158 1.87 -3.79 7.03
CA LYS A 158 0.47 -3.40 6.88
C LYS A 158 -0.48 -4.58 7.04
N VAL A 159 -0.15 -5.79 6.58
CA VAL A 159 -1.03 -6.96 6.79
C VAL A 159 -1.09 -7.34 8.26
N THR A 160 0.04 -7.36 8.96
CA THR A 160 0.11 -7.72 10.39
C THR A 160 -0.57 -6.69 11.29
N GLY A 161 -0.72 -5.45 10.81
CA GLY A 161 -1.34 -4.37 11.56
C GLY A 161 -0.53 -3.92 12.77
N LEU A 162 0.75 -4.31 12.88
CA LEU A 162 1.65 -3.90 13.97
C LEU A 162 2.27 -2.50 13.73
N GLY A 163 2.26 -2.03 12.48
CA GLY A 163 2.82 -0.73 12.09
C GLY A 163 4.30 -0.60 12.47
N MET A 164 4.74 0.61 12.79
CA MET A 164 6.15 0.90 13.12
C MET A 164 6.65 0.23 14.42
N LYS A 165 5.79 -0.44 15.18
CA LYS A 165 6.23 -1.26 16.33
C LYS A 165 6.98 -2.51 15.90
N LEU A 166 6.80 -2.94 14.65
CA LEU A 166 7.52 -4.06 14.08
C LEU A 166 8.82 -3.58 13.42
N PRO A 167 10.01 -3.90 13.97
CA PRO A 167 11.27 -3.53 13.35
C PRO A 167 11.44 -4.22 11.98
N LEU A 168 11.81 -3.45 10.96
CA LEU A 168 11.96 -3.94 9.58
C LEU A 168 13.08 -4.97 9.41
N ASP A 169 14.01 -5.04 10.37
CA ASP A 169 15.13 -5.98 10.45
C ASP A 169 14.79 -7.28 11.21
N SER A 170 13.59 -7.37 11.81
CA SER A 170 13.14 -8.54 12.57
C SER A 170 12.56 -9.68 11.71
N PHE A 171 12.46 -9.47 10.40
CA PHE A 171 12.01 -10.44 9.40
C PHE A 171 12.76 -10.22 8.09
N CYS A 172 12.94 -11.28 7.32
CA CYS A 172 13.69 -11.25 6.06
C CYS A 172 12.89 -11.85 4.93
N PHE A 173 12.94 -11.21 3.77
CA PHE A 173 12.48 -11.79 2.52
C PHE A 173 13.57 -12.61 1.86
N GLN A 174 13.16 -13.73 1.27
CA GLN A 174 13.96 -14.52 0.35
C GLN A 174 13.33 -14.38 -1.03
N LEU A 175 14.10 -13.82 -1.96
CA LEU A 175 13.67 -13.55 -3.32
C LEU A 175 14.11 -14.72 -4.21
N GLY A 176 13.16 -15.59 -4.58
CA GLY A 176 13.39 -16.73 -5.48
C GLY A 176 12.35 -16.77 -6.61
N GLU A 177 12.02 -17.97 -7.10
CA GLU A 177 10.87 -18.17 -8.00
C GLU A 177 9.56 -17.73 -7.33
N HIS A 178 9.50 -17.87 -6.01
CA HIS A 178 8.46 -17.34 -5.14
C HIS A 178 9.09 -16.43 -4.09
N VAL A 179 8.33 -15.41 -3.66
CA VAL A 179 8.72 -14.54 -2.56
C VAL A 179 8.30 -15.20 -1.26
N GLU A 180 9.27 -15.47 -0.40
CA GLU A 180 9.05 -16.07 0.91
C GLU A 180 9.49 -15.11 2.02
N ILE A 181 8.83 -15.21 3.18
CA ILE A 181 9.18 -14.42 4.36
C ILE A 181 9.60 -15.34 5.52
N ARG A 182 10.78 -15.07 6.08
CA ARG A 182 11.25 -15.65 7.33
C ARG A 182 10.95 -14.67 8.47
N GLN A 183 10.05 -15.07 9.37
CA GLN A 183 9.58 -14.23 10.49
C GLN A 183 9.27 -15.06 11.75
N HIS A 184 9.30 -14.41 12.92
CA HIS A 184 8.96 -15.01 14.24
C HIS A 184 7.86 -14.24 15.00
N ILE A 185 7.12 -13.40 14.29
CA ILE A 185 6.10 -12.48 14.78
C ILE A 185 4.82 -13.24 15.11
N ASN A 186 4.39 -14.16 14.24
CA ASN A 186 3.21 -14.99 14.44
C ASN A 186 3.33 -16.33 13.68
N LYS A 187 2.30 -17.18 13.81
CA LYS A 187 2.24 -18.50 13.17
C LYS A 187 1.51 -18.49 11.82
N GLU A 188 1.16 -17.32 11.31
CA GLU A 188 0.43 -17.20 10.05
C GLU A 188 1.36 -17.37 8.85
N GLU A 189 0.77 -17.79 7.75
CA GLU A 189 1.42 -17.90 6.45
C GLU A 189 0.96 -16.76 5.53
N TYR A 190 1.86 -16.30 4.66
CA TYR A 190 1.62 -15.14 3.83
C TYR A 190 1.99 -15.40 2.37
N ASP A 191 1.10 -14.99 1.47
CA ASP A 191 1.35 -14.95 0.03
C ASP A 191 1.64 -13.52 -0.40
N PHE A 192 2.53 -13.37 -1.39
CA PHE A 192 2.95 -12.09 -1.92
C PHE A 192 2.68 -11.98 -3.42
N GLN A 193 2.16 -10.83 -3.83
CA GLN A 193 2.01 -10.47 -5.25
C GLN A 193 2.71 -9.14 -5.51
N GLU A 194 3.62 -9.14 -6.49
CA GLU A 194 4.39 -7.96 -6.90
C GLU A 194 3.81 -7.38 -8.19
N LEU A 195 3.78 -6.05 -8.30
CA LEU A 195 3.34 -5.35 -9.50
C LEU A 195 4.31 -4.23 -9.87
N GLU A 196 4.52 -4.06 -11.17
CA GLU A 196 5.16 -2.88 -11.74
C GLU A 196 4.09 -1.99 -12.35
N ILE A 197 4.09 -0.73 -11.93
CA ILE A 197 3.08 0.24 -12.35
C ILE A 197 3.80 1.42 -12.99
N THR A 198 3.26 1.92 -14.09
CA THR A 198 3.75 3.13 -14.75
C THR A 198 2.61 4.14 -14.83
N ASP A 199 2.84 5.35 -14.33
CA ASP A 199 1.84 6.42 -14.41
C ASP A 199 1.76 7.03 -15.81
N LYS A 200 0.84 7.97 -16.03
CA LYS A 200 0.65 8.60 -17.35
C LYS A 200 1.86 9.42 -17.81
N LYS A 201 2.75 9.81 -16.90
CA LYS A 201 3.96 10.57 -17.19
C LYS A 201 5.16 9.66 -17.49
N GLY A 202 4.98 8.33 -17.42
CA GLY A 202 6.04 7.36 -17.64
C GLY A 202 6.87 7.08 -16.39
N THR A 203 6.50 7.63 -15.22
CA THR A 203 7.18 7.35 -13.96
C THR A 203 6.85 5.93 -13.52
N LYS A 204 7.87 5.19 -13.10
CA LYS A 204 7.75 3.79 -12.67
C LYS A 204 7.57 3.69 -11.16
N TYR A 205 6.81 2.69 -10.75
CA TYR A 205 6.51 2.37 -9.36
C TYR A 205 6.66 0.86 -9.14
N LYS A 206 7.13 0.47 -7.95
CA LYS A 206 6.99 -0.89 -7.44
C LYS A 206 5.77 -0.94 -6.52
N ALA A 207 5.04 -2.03 -6.55
CA ALA A 207 3.96 -2.29 -5.60
C ALA A 207 3.98 -3.74 -5.16
N ALA A 208 3.54 -3.98 -3.93
CA ALA A 208 3.43 -5.29 -3.35
C ALA A 208 2.10 -5.45 -2.61
N ILE A 209 1.58 -6.67 -2.61
CA ILE A 209 0.41 -7.10 -1.87
C ILE A 209 0.84 -8.28 -1.01
N CYS A 210 0.49 -8.24 0.28
CA CYS A 210 0.69 -9.33 1.22
C CYS A 210 -0.68 -9.81 1.72
N LEU A 211 -0.94 -11.11 1.59
CA LEU A 211 -2.20 -11.75 1.97
C LEU A 211 -1.95 -12.80 3.04
N CYS A 212 -2.73 -12.77 4.11
CA CYS A 212 -2.72 -13.86 5.08
C CYS A 212 -3.44 -15.10 4.48
N VAL A 213 -2.74 -16.23 4.41
CA VAL A 213 -3.20 -17.46 3.73
C VAL A 213 -4.09 -18.31 4.64
N LYS A 214 -3.84 -18.26 5.95
CA LYS A 214 -4.54 -19.08 6.95
C LYS A 214 -5.22 -18.22 8.03
N LYS A 215 -6.29 -18.77 8.61
CA LYS A 215 -6.84 -18.44 9.93
C LYS A 215 -7.03 -19.77 10.65
#